data_AF-A0A8T4PY24-F1
#
_entry.id   AF-A0A8T4PY24-F1
#
_cell.length_a   1.000
_cell.length_b   1.000
_cell.length_c   1.000
_cell.angle_alpha   90.00
_cell.angle_beta   90.00
_cell.angle_gamma   90.00
#
_symmetry.space_group_name_H-M   'P 1'
#
loop_
_entity.id
_entity.type
_entity.pdbx_description
1 polymer ?
#
loop_
_entity_poly.entity_id
_entity_poly.type
_entity_poly.pdbx_seq_one_letter_code
_entity_poly.pdbx_strand_id
1 'polypeptide(L)'
;MKELINVTKSSGIPLIGCIAFGIIDRGTNLLQVRCTSICNMNCIFCSTSANDPNIHPINYIVNIDYLIEEVKRIISIKQCDIIVFLDSVGEPLTHPDFISLITGLKKIKKIKKIIAVTNGTLLTKSKVIELEKAGLDQINISLHSLDPEKSKFLFGNPNYDIDKVMNAINYISKSSMDLMLTPVCLPCINDNDIEEIIKYSTDIGCKIGLQKYELYKYSKRLKGVKQQNYWKFYRRVKELEDKYNIKLKAHSNEIKRCMRIPEVFKKNDRTHAIVKCKGWLPNQMIAVARNVCISVNNCNAKINSKIRIKILETNNNLYLADLIT
;
A
#
# COMPACT_ATOMS: atom_id res chain seq x y z
N MET A 1 -22.39 -1.83 3.77
CA MET A 1 -21.50 -0.93 3.02
C MET A 1 -20.61 -0.23 4.04
N LYS A 2 -19.29 -0.18 3.81
CA LYS A 2 -18.35 0.48 4.74
C LYS A 2 -18.57 2.00 4.70
N GLU A 3 -18.45 2.66 5.84
CA GLU A 3 -18.50 4.13 5.91
C GLU A 3 -17.27 4.72 5.21
N LEU A 4 -17.44 5.80 4.45
CA LEU A 4 -16.36 6.46 3.72
C LEU A 4 -16.07 7.84 4.30
N ILE A 5 -14.81 8.06 4.69
CA ILE A 5 -14.30 9.32 5.20
C ILE A 5 -13.50 10.04 4.11
N ASN A 6 -13.93 11.25 3.78
CA ASN A 6 -13.21 12.15 2.88
C ASN A 6 -12.14 12.92 3.66
N VAL A 7 -10.86 12.67 3.35
CA VAL A 7 -9.71 13.35 3.94
C VAL A 7 -9.31 14.50 3.04
N THR A 8 -9.69 15.72 3.45
CA THR A 8 -9.42 16.97 2.74
C THR A 8 -8.63 17.94 3.61
N LYS A 9 -8.05 18.99 3.03
CA LYS A 9 -7.40 20.06 3.81
C LYS A 9 -8.38 20.70 4.81
N SER A 10 -9.64 20.90 4.42
CA SER A 10 -10.69 21.46 5.27
C SER A 10 -11.18 20.52 6.38
N SER A 11 -11.00 19.20 6.23
CA SER A 11 -11.32 18.23 7.30
C SER A 11 -10.42 18.40 8.54
N GLY A 12 -9.27 19.07 8.39
CA GLY A 12 -8.28 19.24 9.45
C GLY A 12 -7.63 17.93 9.88
N ILE A 13 -7.65 16.91 9.02
CA ILE A 13 -6.99 15.61 9.19
C ILE A 13 -5.65 15.66 8.42
N PRO A 14 -4.50 15.66 9.12
CA PRO A 14 -3.18 15.61 8.48
C PRO A 14 -2.95 14.30 7.71
N LEU A 15 -2.04 14.33 6.73
CA LEU A 15 -1.73 13.14 5.92
C LEU A 15 -0.52 12.35 6.44
N ILE A 16 -0.02 12.65 7.64
CA ILE A 16 1.06 11.91 8.31
C ILE A 16 0.48 11.34 9.59
N GLY A 17 0.80 10.09 9.95
CA GLY A 17 0.35 9.49 11.22
C GLY A 17 -0.61 8.30 11.11
N CYS A 18 -1.20 8.09 9.94
CA CYS A 18 -2.17 7.03 9.71
C CYS A 18 -1.62 5.98 8.74
N ILE A 19 -1.88 4.70 9.02
CA ILE A 19 -1.47 3.62 8.11
C ILE A 19 -2.43 3.47 6.92
N ALA A 20 -3.70 3.81 7.06
CA ALA A 20 -4.71 3.53 6.04
C ALA A 20 -4.67 4.51 4.85
N PHE A 21 -4.14 5.72 5.04
CA PHE A 21 -4.10 6.78 4.04
C PHE A 21 -2.96 7.75 4.30
N GLY A 22 -2.69 8.64 3.34
CA GLY A 22 -1.71 9.71 3.49
C GLY A 22 -0.30 9.27 3.09
N ILE A 23 0.69 9.62 3.89
CA ILE A 23 2.10 9.52 3.52
C ILE A 23 2.89 8.85 4.65
N ILE A 24 3.69 7.84 4.28
CA ILE A 24 4.56 7.12 5.20
C ILE A 24 6.01 7.27 4.74
N ASP A 25 6.86 7.77 5.64
CA ASP A 25 8.29 7.93 5.42
C ASP A 25 9.08 6.97 6.31
N ARG A 26 9.89 6.12 5.67
CA ARG A 26 10.76 5.14 6.33
C ARG A 26 12.22 5.57 6.40
N GLY A 27 12.53 6.84 6.15
CA GLY A 27 13.90 7.36 6.19
C GLY A 27 14.73 6.95 4.97
N THR A 28 14.05 6.75 3.83
CA THR A 28 14.68 6.50 2.53
C THR A 28 14.21 7.57 1.53
N ASN A 29 14.76 7.55 0.32
CA ASN A 29 14.24 8.34 -0.79
C ASN A 29 12.93 7.78 -1.37
N LEU A 30 12.42 6.64 -0.89
CA LEU A 30 11.12 6.10 -1.27
C LEU A 30 10.05 6.61 -0.31
N LEU A 31 9.07 7.34 -0.85
CA LEU A 31 7.93 7.87 -0.11
C LEU A 31 6.67 7.06 -0.46
N GLN A 32 6.04 6.44 0.53
CA GLN A 32 4.77 5.74 0.33
C GLN A 32 3.64 6.75 0.35
N VAL A 33 2.78 6.74 -0.66
CA VAL A 33 1.71 7.71 -0.86
C VAL A 33 0.40 6.96 -1.12
N ARG A 34 -0.52 7.04 -0.16
CA ARG A 34 -1.79 6.29 -0.11
C ARG A 34 -2.97 7.22 -0.30
N CYS A 35 -3.60 7.15 -1.46
CA CYS A 35 -4.73 8.01 -1.81
C CYS A 35 -6.08 7.46 -1.34
N THR A 36 -6.19 6.15 -1.11
CA THR A 36 -7.44 5.48 -0.72
C THR A 36 -7.13 4.26 0.14
N SER A 37 -8.07 3.83 0.96
CA SER A 37 -8.04 2.53 1.65
C SER A 37 -9.04 1.53 1.07
N ILE A 38 -9.80 1.92 0.04
CA ILE A 38 -10.81 1.07 -0.61
C ILE A 38 -10.12 -0.05 -1.38
N CYS A 39 -10.70 -1.24 -1.37
CA CYS A 39 -10.21 -2.38 -2.17
C CYS A 39 -11.40 -3.09 -2.82
N ASN A 40 -11.21 -3.56 -4.05
CA ASN A 40 -12.18 -4.35 -4.80
C ASN A 40 -11.96 -5.88 -4.68
N MET A 41 -10.96 -6.30 -3.90
CA MET A 41 -10.64 -7.71 -3.64
C MET A 41 -10.73 -8.04 -2.16
N ASN A 42 -10.88 -9.32 -1.83
CA ASN A 42 -11.01 -9.79 -0.45
C ASN A 42 -10.02 -10.93 -0.14
N CYS A 43 -8.79 -10.78 -0.64
CA CYS A 43 -7.79 -11.84 -0.72
C CYS A 43 -7.64 -12.61 0.59
N ILE A 44 -7.65 -13.93 0.51
CA ILE A 44 -7.68 -14.83 1.68
C ILE A 44 -6.38 -14.82 2.50
N PHE A 45 -5.31 -14.26 1.94
CA PHE A 45 -4.00 -14.08 2.58
C PHE A 45 -3.68 -12.61 2.89
N CYS A 46 -4.62 -11.68 2.67
CA CYS A 46 -4.36 -10.24 2.76
C CYS A 46 -3.84 -9.87 4.15
N SER A 47 -2.67 -9.22 4.21
CA SER A 47 -2.06 -8.80 5.47
C SER A 47 -2.81 -7.65 6.14
N THR A 48 -3.56 -6.87 5.36
CA THR A 48 -4.32 -5.69 5.79
C THR A 48 -5.81 -5.94 5.93
N SER A 49 -6.35 -7.01 5.34
CA SER A 49 -7.78 -7.32 5.35
C SER A 49 -8.70 -6.13 4.97
N ALA A 50 -8.24 -5.22 4.12
CA ALA A 50 -8.84 -3.89 3.98
C ALA A 50 -10.32 -3.88 3.53
N ASN A 51 -10.75 -4.90 2.80
CA ASN A 51 -12.14 -5.05 2.35
C ASN A 51 -13.02 -5.90 3.27
N ASP A 52 -12.51 -6.34 4.43
CA ASP A 52 -13.31 -7.07 5.41
C ASP A 52 -14.03 -6.06 6.33
N PRO A 53 -15.36 -5.90 6.23
CA PRO A 53 -16.09 -4.91 7.02
C PRO A 53 -16.14 -5.25 8.52
N ASN A 54 -15.94 -6.53 8.89
CA ASN A 54 -15.92 -6.95 10.29
C ASN A 54 -14.62 -6.56 10.98
N ILE A 55 -13.53 -6.49 10.22
CA ILE A 55 -12.20 -6.08 10.71
C ILE A 55 -12.03 -4.57 10.54
N HIS A 56 -12.44 -4.03 9.40
CA HIS A 56 -12.27 -2.64 9.03
C HIS A 56 -13.61 -2.07 8.56
N PRO A 57 -14.40 -1.40 9.41
CA PRO A 57 -15.70 -0.85 9.02
C PRO A 57 -15.61 0.45 8.23
N ILE A 58 -14.45 1.12 8.24
CA ILE A 58 -14.21 2.43 7.65
C ILE A 58 -13.32 2.33 6.41
N ASN A 59 -13.61 3.17 5.40
CA ASN A 59 -12.74 3.48 4.28
C ASN A 59 -12.36 4.96 4.30
N TYR A 60 -11.22 5.29 3.71
CA TYR A 60 -10.74 6.64 3.53
C TYR A 60 -10.47 6.92 2.06
N ILE A 61 -10.75 8.14 1.63
CA ILE A 61 -10.35 8.67 0.33
C ILE A 61 -9.75 10.06 0.55
N VAL A 62 -8.58 10.30 -0.03
CA VAL A 62 -7.81 11.54 0.17
C VAL A 62 -7.96 12.44 -1.05
N ASN A 63 -8.32 13.70 -0.85
CA ASN A 63 -8.29 14.68 -1.94
C ASN A 63 -6.87 14.79 -2.52
N ILE A 64 -6.74 14.60 -3.84
CA ILE A 64 -5.42 14.48 -4.48
C ILE A 64 -4.63 15.79 -4.49
N ASP A 65 -5.28 16.95 -4.56
CA ASP A 65 -4.58 18.24 -4.52
C ASP A 65 -3.91 18.46 -3.16
N TYR A 66 -4.64 18.12 -2.09
CA TYR A 66 -4.09 18.15 -0.74
C TYR A 66 -2.93 17.14 -0.59
N LEU A 67 -3.05 15.94 -1.15
CA LEU A 67 -1.99 14.94 -1.13
C LEU A 67 -0.74 15.40 -1.87
N ILE A 68 -0.89 16.01 -3.05
CA ILE A 68 0.21 16.56 -3.85
C ILE A 68 0.89 17.72 -3.11
N GLU A 69 0.11 18.63 -2.50
CA GLU A 69 0.64 19.72 -1.68
C GLU A 69 1.51 19.18 -0.54
N GLU A 70 1.03 18.17 0.16
CA GLU A 70 1.77 17.58 1.27
C GLU A 70 3.02 16.83 0.82
N VAL A 71 2.97 16.12 -0.32
CA VAL A 71 4.17 15.51 -0.92
C VAL A 71 5.22 16.60 -1.23
N LYS A 72 4.83 17.74 -1.81
CA LYS A 72 5.76 18.86 -2.04
C LYS A 72 6.39 19.37 -0.74
N ARG A 73 5.59 19.51 0.32
CA ARG A 73 6.06 19.92 1.66
C ARG A 73 7.05 18.92 2.25
N ILE A 74 6.82 17.63 2.09
CA ILE A 74 7.74 16.59 2.58
C ILE A 74 9.03 16.57 1.77
N ILE A 75 8.95 16.75 0.46
CA ILE A 75 10.14 16.79 -0.41
C ILE A 75 11.08 17.93 -0.02
N SER A 76 10.56 19.11 0.35
CA SER A 76 11.41 20.23 0.80
C SER A 76 12.16 19.91 2.10
N ILE A 77 11.61 19.04 2.95
CA ILE A 77 12.26 18.53 4.15
C ILE A 77 13.33 17.50 3.78
N LYS A 78 13.01 16.51 2.92
CA LYS A 78 13.90 15.37 2.66
C LYS A 78 15.22 15.73 1.95
N GLN A 79 15.26 16.84 1.21
CA GLN A 79 16.46 17.34 0.49
C GLN A 79 17.16 16.32 -0.43
N CYS A 80 16.45 15.29 -0.89
CA CYS A 80 16.93 14.32 -1.87
C CYS A 80 15.94 14.15 -3.01
N ASP A 81 16.40 13.52 -4.09
CA ASP A 81 15.53 13.08 -5.17
C ASP A 81 14.68 11.90 -4.68
N ILE A 82 13.38 11.89 -5.02
CA ILE A 82 12.37 11.00 -4.44
C ILE A 82 11.83 10.02 -5.46
N ILE A 83 11.61 8.79 -4.99
CA ILE A 83 10.78 7.77 -5.62
C ILE A 83 9.43 7.79 -4.90
N VAL A 84 8.34 8.05 -5.62
CA VAL A 84 7.00 7.90 -5.04
C VAL A 84 6.51 6.49 -5.29
N PHE A 85 6.08 5.82 -4.22
CA PHE A 85 5.45 4.52 -4.25
C PHE A 85 3.96 4.68 -3.91
N LEU A 86 3.12 4.64 -4.94
CA LEU A 86 1.67 4.69 -4.84
C LEU A 86 1.15 3.32 -4.42
N ASP A 87 1.11 3.11 -3.10
CA ASP A 87 0.53 1.94 -2.48
C ASP A 87 -0.78 2.24 -1.76
N SER A 88 -1.36 1.22 -1.15
CA SER A 88 -2.56 1.33 -0.34
C SER A 88 -2.61 0.14 0.61
N VAL A 89 -3.39 0.27 1.68
CA VAL A 89 -3.87 -0.90 2.41
C VAL A 89 -4.89 -1.71 1.58
N GLY A 90 -5.51 -1.08 0.58
CA GLY A 90 -6.42 -1.64 -0.41
C GLY A 90 -5.88 -1.56 -1.84
N GLU A 91 -6.69 -1.10 -2.78
CA GLU A 91 -6.38 -1.00 -4.22
C GLU A 91 -6.31 0.46 -4.68
N PRO A 92 -5.13 0.99 -5.03
CA PRO A 92 -4.96 2.39 -5.42
C PRO A 92 -5.83 2.82 -6.61
N LEU A 93 -6.03 1.94 -7.60
CA LEU A 93 -6.83 2.25 -8.79
C LEU A 93 -8.33 2.44 -8.51
N THR A 94 -8.79 2.18 -7.29
CA THR A 94 -10.16 2.52 -6.87
C THR A 94 -10.37 4.02 -6.65
N HIS A 95 -9.29 4.80 -6.56
CA HIS A 95 -9.39 6.25 -6.45
C HIS A 95 -9.79 6.87 -7.81
N PRO A 96 -10.90 7.65 -7.89
CA PRO A 96 -11.40 8.19 -9.15
C PRO A 96 -10.37 9.09 -9.85
N ASP A 97 -9.64 9.90 -9.09
CA ASP A 97 -8.64 10.83 -9.62
C ASP A 97 -7.21 10.28 -9.66
N PHE A 98 -7.02 8.95 -9.71
CA PHE A 98 -5.69 8.34 -9.65
C PHE A 98 -4.75 8.79 -10.78
N ILE A 99 -5.27 8.96 -12.00
CA ILE A 99 -4.50 9.46 -13.16
C ILE A 99 -4.05 10.90 -12.93
N SER A 100 -4.94 11.74 -12.39
CA SER A 100 -4.66 13.14 -12.05
C SER A 100 -3.63 13.24 -10.93
N LEU A 101 -3.65 12.33 -9.95
CA LEU A 101 -2.62 12.23 -8.91
C LEU A 101 -1.24 11.99 -9.51
N ILE A 102 -1.09 10.99 -10.40
CA ILE A 102 0.18 10.71 -11.07
C ILE A 102 0.66 11.93 -11.86
N THR A 103 -0.23 12.53 -12.65
CA THR A 103 0.07 13.73 -13.46
C THR A 103 0.56 14.89 -12.58
N GLY A 104 -0.09 15.13 -11.44
CA GLY A 104 0.29 16.18 -10.49
C GLY A 104 1.62 15.91 -9.80
N LEU A 105 1.89 14.65 -9.43
CA LEU A 105 3.17 14.24 -8.85
C LEU A 105 4.32 14.34 -9.86
N LYS A 106 4.11 13.94 -11.11
CA LYS A 106 5.15 13.96 -12.16
C LYS A 106 5.67 15.36 -12.44
N LYS A 107 4.85 16.40 -12.22
CA LYS A 107 5.25 17.82 -12.33
C LYS A 107 6.27 18.27 -11.26
N ILE A 108 6.47 17.49 -10.19
CA ILE A 108 7.41 17.85 -9.13
C ILE A 108 8.83 17.41 -9.55
N LYS A 109 9.70 18.37 -9.90
CA LYS A 109 11.07 18.15 -10.43
C LYS A 109 11.95 17.17 -9.62
N LYS A 110 11.72 17.08 -8.31
CA LYS A 110 12.45 16.21 -7.38
C LYS A 110 11.95 14.76 -7.36
N ILE A 111 10.77 14.48 -7.89
CA ILE A 111 10.28 13.12 -8.08
C ILE A 111 10.93 12.58 -9.36
N LYS A 112 11.70 11.51 -9.22
CA LYS A 112 12.44 10.88 -10.34
C LYS A 112 11.77 9.63 -10.85
N LYS A 113 10.93 8.99 -10.03
CA LYS A 113 10.23 7.77 -10.38
C LYS A 113 8.92 7.67 -9.62
N ILE A 114 7.85 7.29 -10.30
CA ILE A 114 6.54 6.97 -9.73
C ILE A 114 6.27 5.50 -10.02
N ILE A 115 6.08 4.74 -8.95
CA ILE A 115 5.78 3.32 -8.98
C ILE A 115 4.38 3.12 -8.39
N ALA A 116 3.50 2.39 -9.06
CA ALA A 116 2.18 2.05 -8.54
C ALA A 116 2.05 0.54 -8.34
N VAL A 117 1.34 0.12 -7.28
CA VAL A 117 0.93 -1.28 -7.09
C VAL A 117 -0.55 -1.44 -7.40
N THR A 118 -0.92 -2.58 -7.97
CA THR A 118 -2.32 -2.92 -8.23
C THR A 118 -2.54 -4.42 -8.29
N ASN A 119 -3.75 -4.88 -8.04
CA ASN A 119 -4.21 -6.23 -8.37
C ASN A 119 -4.54 -6.41 -9.87
N GLY A 120 -4.48 -5.34 -10.67
CA GLY A 120 -4.60 -5.37 -12.12
C GLY A 120 -6.03 -5.49 -12.66
N THR A 121 -7.03 -5.78 -11.83
CA THR A 121 -8.41 -6.02 -12.30
C THR A 121 -9.12 -4.78 -12.84
N LEU A 122 -8.62 -3.58 -12.51
CA LEU A 122 -9.15 -2.30 -13.00
C LEU A 122 -8.38 -1.76 -14.22
N LEU A 123 -7.40 -2.51 -14.73
CA LEU A 123 -6.59 -2.10 -15.88
C LEU A 123 -7.25 -2.51 -17.18
N THR A 124 -7.83 -1.55 -17.87
CA THR A 124 -8.23 -1.68 -19.28
C THR A 124 -7.12 -1.15 -20.19
N LYS A 125 -7.20 -1.45 -21.49
CA LYS A 125 -6.29 -0.86 -22.49
C LYS A 125 -6.26 0.67 -22.42
N SER A 126 -7.42 1.32 -22.30
CA SER A 126 -7.51 2.78 -22.16
C SER A 126 -6.85 3.28 -20.87
N LYS A 127 -7.07 2.59 -19.75
CA LYS A 127 -6.46 2.94 -18.46
C LYS A 127 -4.93 2.84 -18.51
N VAL A 128 -4.38 1.82 -19.17
CA VAL A 128 -2.93 1.67 -19.36
C VAL A 128 -2.36 2.86 -20.17
N ILE A 129 -3.02 3.27 -21.26
CA ILE A 129 -2.62 4.43 -22.06
C ILE A 129 -2.70 5.73 -21.23
N GLU A 130 -3.73 5.90 -20.41
CA GLU A 130 -3.86 7.05 -19.51
C GLU A 130 -2.73 7.10 -18.46
N LEU A 131 -2.37 5.96 -17.86
CA LEU A 131 -1.29 5.85 -16.88
C LEU A 131 0.07 6.20 -17.50
N GLU A 132 0.34 5.69 -18.70
CA GLU A 132 1.55 5.99 -19.46
C GLU A 132 1.64 7.50 -19.78
N LYS A 133 0.56 8.09 -20.30
CA LYS A 133 0.50 9.53 -20.60
C LYS A 133 0.64 10.41 -19.36
N ALA A 134 0.14 9.96 -18.21
CA ALA A 134 0.31 10.66 -16.94
C ALA A 134 1.77 10.64 -16.44
N GLY A 135 2.60 9.77 -17.01
CA GLY A 135 4.02 9.65 -16.69
C GLY A 135 4.31 8.69 -15.55
N LEU A 136 3.46 7.67 -15.34
CA LEU A 136 3.78 6.55 -14.46
C LEU A 136 5.03 5.83 -15.01
N ASP A 137 6.03 5.58 -14.16
CA ASP A 137 7.29 4.98 -14.61
C ASP A 137 7.27 3.45 -14.50
N GLN A 138 6.62 2.92 -13.45
CA GLN A 138 6.57 1.49 -13.19
C GLN A 138 5.22 1.08 -12.60
N ILE A 139 4.73 -0.08 -13.01
CA ILE A 139 3.56 -0.72 -12.41
C ILE A 139 3.90 -2.12 -11.90
N ASN A 140 3.50 -2.37 -10.65
CA ASN A 140 3.68 -3.63 -9.96
C ASN A 140 2.32 -4.33 -9.88
N ILE A 141 2.18 -5.46 -10.57
CA ILE A 141 0.94 -6.25 -10.59
C ILE A 141 1.04 -7.38 -9.58
N SER A 142 0.06 -7.48 -8.69
CA SER A 142 -0.12 -8.63 -7.81
C SER A 142 -0.70 -9.77 -8.64
N LEU A 143 0.09 -10.81 -8.87
CA LEU A 143 -0.29 -12.01 -9.61
C LEU A 143 0.15 -13.21 -8.79
N HIS A 144 -0.76 -14.12 -8.45
CA HIS A 144 -0.48 -15.18 -7.46
C HIS A 144 -0.68 -16.61 -7.96
N SER A 145 -1.33 -16.74 -9.11
CA SER A 145 -1.62 -17.98 -9.83
C SER A 145 -1.90 -17.61 -11.28
N LEU A 146 -1.55 -18.49 -12.22
CA LEU A 146 -2.03 -18.42 -13.61
C LEU A 146 -3.29 -19.28 -13.79
N ASP A 147 -3.56 -20.23 -12.88
CA ASP A 147 -4.80 -20.99 -12.84
C ASP A 147 -6.01 -20.10 -12.47
N PRO A 148 -7.09 -20.09 -13.26
CA PRO A 148 -8.26 -19.24 -13.02
C PRO A 148 -8.97 -19.49 -11.69
N GLU A 149 -9.21 -20.76 -11.33
CA GLU A 149 -10.00 -21.12 -10.14
C GLU A 149 -9.20 -20.82 -8.86
N LYS A 150 -7.92 -21.15 -8.87
CA LYS A 150 -7.00 -20.81 -7.80
C LYS A 150 -6.81 -19.32 -7.67
N SER A 151 -6.80 -18.56 -8.77
CA SER A 151 -6.76 -17.10 -8.71
C SER A 151 -8.00 -16.54 -8.03
N LYS A 152 -9.22 -17.00 -8.40
CA LYS A 152 -10.46 -16.62 -7.70
C LYS A 152 -10.42 -16.92 -6.21
N PHE A 153 -9.93 -18.12 -5.85
CA PHE A 153 -9.72 -18.52 -4.46
C PHE A 153 -8.76 -17.59 -3.72
N LEU A 154 -7.58 -17.33 -4.28
CA LEU A 154 -6.54 -16.50 -3.67
C LEU A 154 -7.00 -15.04 -3.49
N PHE A 155 -7.64 -14.45 -4.50
CA PHE A 155 -8.19 -13.10 -4.43
C PHE A 155 -9.50 -13.00 -3.63
N GLY A 156 -10.08 -14.13 -3.23
CA GLY A 156 -11.33 -14.18 -2.46
C GLY A 156 -12.50 -13.53 -3.20
N ASN A 157 -12.50 -13.64 -4.53
CA ASN A 157 -13.50 -13.03 -5.40
C ASN A 157 -13.86 -14.01 -6.54
N PRO A 158 -15.09 -14.55 -6.58
CA PRO A 158 -15.51 -15.51 -7.60
C PRO A 158 -15.57 -14.88 -9.02
N ASN A 159 -15.66 -13.55 -9.10
CA ASN A 159 -15.65 -12.80 -10.34
C ASN A 159 -14.24 -12.33 -10.74
N TYR A 160 -13.19 -12.75 -10.03
CA TYR A 160 -11.82 -12.49 -10.48
C TYR A 160 -11.60 -13.16 -11.83
N ASP A 161 -11.07 -12.39 -12.77
CA ASP A 161 -10.86 -12.78 -14.16
C ASP A 161 -9.37 -12.62 -14.47
N ILE A 162 -8.67 -13.75 -14.48
CA ILE A 162 -7.23 -13.76 -14.75
C ILE A 162 -6.94 -13.31 -16.18
N ASP A 163 -7.80 -13.63 -17.15
CA ASP A 163 -7.58 -13.27 -18.56
C ASP A 163 -7.60 -11.75 -18.75
N LYS A 164 -8.47 -11.04 -18.02
CA LYS A 164 -8.42 -9.57 -17.98
C LYS A 164 -7.08 -9.03 -17.45
N VAL A 165 -6.54 -9.63 -16.39
CA VAL A 165 -5.24 -9.24 -15.82
C VAL A 165 -4.09 -9.55 -16.77
N MET A 166 -4.13 -10.70 -17.45
CA MET A 166 -3.14 -11.09 -18.45
C MET A 166 -3.18 -10.18 -19.68
N ASN A 167 -4.38 -9.76 -20.11
CA ASN A 167 -4.55 -8.76 -21.15
C ASN A 167 -3.95 -7.40 -20.72
N ALA A 168 -4.17 -6.98 -19.48
CA ALA A 168 -3.56 -5.77 -18.94
C ALA A 168 -2.02 -5.84 -18.94
N ILE A 169 -1.46 -6.97 -18.50
CA ILE A 169 -0.02 -7.25 -18.56
C ILE A 169 0.52 -7.10 -19.99
N ASN A 170 -0.19 -7.67 -20.98
CA ASN A 170 0.18 -7.56 -22.39
C ASN A 170 0.06 -6.12 -22.95
N TYR A 171 -0.85 -5.30 -22.44
CA TYR A 171 -0.90 -3.88 -22.81
C TYR A 171 0.26 -3.11 -22.21
N ILE A 172 0.62 -3.39 -20.96
CA ILE A 172 1.72 -2.73 -20.26
C ILE A 172 3.08 -3.11 -20.87
N SER A 173 3.29 -4.38 -21.23
CA SER A 173 4.54 -4.83 -21.86
C SER A 173 4.83 -4.15 -23.20
N LYS A 174 3.81 -3.54 -23.82
CA LYS A 174 3.91 -2.75 -25.05
C LYS A 174 3.95 -1.24 -24.80
N SER A 175 3.89 -0.81 -23.55
CA SER A 175 4.02 0.59 -23.14
C SER A 175 5.46 0.90 -22.75
N SER A 176 5.75 2.18 -22.53
CA SER A 176 7.02 2.65 -21.99
C SER A 176 7.19 2.42 -20.48
N MET A 177 6.16 1.92 -19.79
CA MET A 177 6.21 1.65 -18.34
C MET A 177 6.98 0.37 -18.03
N ASP A 178 7.78 0.40 -16.97
CA ASP A 178 8.35 -0.81 -16.38
C ASP A 178 7.22 -1.69 -15.80
N LEU A 179 7.25 -3.00 -16.09
CA LEU A 179 6.36 -3.99 -15.48
C LEU A 179 7.11 -4.84 -14.45
N MET A 180 6.52 -5.02 -13.27
CA MET A 180 6.95 -6.01 -12.29
C MET A 180 5.79 -6.88 -11.80
N LEU A 181 5.94 -8.20 -11.86
CA LEU A 181 5.02 -9.14 -11.23
C LEU A 181 5.42 -9.36 -9.76
N THR A 182 4.44 -9.38 -8.85
CA THR A 182 4.70 -9.39 -7.41
C THR A 182 3.89 -10.46 -6.67
N PRO A 183 4.15 -11.75 -6.91
CA PRO A 183 3.46 -12.81 -6.20
C PRO A 183 3.80 -12.83 -4.70
N VAL A 184 2.83 -13.16 -3.86
CA VAL A 184 3.07 -13.52 -2.46
C VAL A 184 3.34 -15.03 -2.39
N CYS A 185 4.45 -15.43 -1.77
CA CYS A 185 4.77 -16.82 -1.53
C CYS A 185 3.94 -17.36 -0.37
N LEU A 186 2.98 -18.22 -0.68
CA LEU A 186 2.08 -18.89 0.25
C LEU A 186 2.48 -20.37 0.33
N PRO A 187 3.26 -20.76 1.35
CA PRO A 187 3.83 -22.11 1.44
C PRO A 187 2.76 -23.19 1.38
N CYS A 188 3.00 -24.23 0.60
CA CYS A 188 2.10 -25.35 0.33
C CYS A 188 0.80 -24.98 -0.39
N ILE A 189 0.57 -23.71 -0.72
CA ILE A 189 -0.62 -23.25 -1.45
C ILE A 189 -0.25 -22.94 -2.89
N ASN A 190 0.77 -22.11 -3.13
CA ASN A 190 1.09 -21.65 -4.48
C ASN A 190 2.55 -21.87 -4.92
N ASP A 191 3.26 -22.81 -4.30
CA ASP A 191 4.68 -23.02 -4.59
C ASP A 191 4.96 -23.32 -6.08
N ASN A 192 4.10 -24.11 -6.74
CA ASN A 192 4.20 -24.39 -8.17
C ASN A 192 3.87 -23.16 -9.03
N ASP A 193 2.86 -22.38 -8.63
CA ASP A 193 2.46 -21.17 -9.36
C ASP A 193 3.55 -20.11 -9.33
N ILE A 194 4.31 -20.01 -8.23
CA ILE A 194 5.48 -19.12 -8.17
C ILE A 194 6.46 -19.45 -9.30
N GLU A 195 6.74 -20.74 -9.52
CA GLU A 195 7.64 -21.17 -10.58
C GLU A 195 7.06 -20.92 -11.99
N GLU A 196 5.76 -21.13 -12.18
CA GLU A 196 5.07 -20.80 -13.43
C GLU A 196 5.10 -19.31 -13.73
N ILE A 197 4.87 -18.46 -12.72
CA ILE A 197 4.93 -17.00 -12.87
C ILE A 197 6.37 -16.54 -13.15
N ILE A 198 7.39 -17.18 -12.56
CA ILE A 198 8.79 -16.90 -12.89
C ILE A 198 9.06 -17.18 -14.38
N LYS A 199 8.66 -18.35 -14.88
CA LYS A 199 8.80 -18.70 -16.31
C LYS A 199 8.07 -17.68 -17.19
N TYR A 200 6.81 -17.42 -16.88
CA TYR A 200 6.00 -16.44 -17.60
C TYR A 200 6.64 -15.05 -17.63
N SER A 201 7.16 -14.57 -16.48
CA SER A 201 7.84 -13.28 -16.39
C SER A 201 9.09 -13.21 -17.27
N THR A 202 9.81 -14.33 -17.38
CA THR A 202 11.00 -14.46 -18.24
C THR A 202 10.60 -14.43 -19.71
N ASP A 203 9.54 -15.16 -20.09
CA ASP A 203 9.04 -15.25 -21.47
C ASP A 203 8.61 -13.88 -22.02
N ILE A 204 7.99 -13.05 -21.18
CA ILE A 204 7.57 -11.69 -21.57
C ILE A 204 8.63 -10.62 -21.27
N GLY A 205 9.78 -10.99 -20.70
CA GLY A 205 10.88 -10.08 -20.39
C GLY A 205 10.59 -9.05 -19.30
N CYS A 206 9.72 -9.34 -18.34
CA CYS A 206 9.40 -8.42 -17.24
C CYS A 206 10.09 -8.77 -15.92
N LYS A 207 10.11 -7.82 -14.98
CA LYS A 207 10.71 -8.02 -13.66
C LYS A 207 9.77 -8.84 -12.77
N ILE A 208 10.33 -9.56 -11.80
CA ILE A 208 9.53 -10.27 -10.79
C ILE A 208 10.13 -10.07 -9.39
N GLY A 209 9.25 -9.81 -8.43
CA GLY A 209 9.59 -9.58 -7.02
C GLY A 209 8.75 -10.43 -6.10
N LEU A 210 9.35 -11.47 -5.51
CA LEU A 210 8.64 -12.34 -4.57
C LEU A 210 8.38 -11.59 -3.25
N GLN A 211 7.16 -11.70 -2.75
CA GLN A 211 6.74 -11.15 -1.47
C GLN A 211 6.58 -12.24 -0.43
N LYS A 212 7.10 -12.02 0.78
CA LYS A 212 6.93 -12.96 1.88
C LYS A 212 5.50 -12.86 2.43
N TYR A 213 4.87 -13.99 2.72
CA TYR A 213 3.64 -14.01 3.50
C TYR A 213 3.89 -13.48 4.92
N GLU A 214 3.23 -12.39 5.28
CA GLU A 214 3.33 -11.72 6.58
C GLU A 214 1.97 -11.70 7.28
N LEU A 215 1.97 -12.08 8.55
CA LEU A 215 0.82 -12.11 9.44
C LEU A 215 0.95 -11.06 10.52
N TYR A 216 -0.02 -10.16 10.56
CA TYR A 216 -0.25 -9.19 11.62
C TYR A 216 -1.52 -9.55 12.40
N LYS A 217 -1.81 -8.78 13.45
CA LYS A 217 -2.97 -9.00 14.34
C LYS A 217 -4.30 -9.13 13.58
N TYR A 218 -4.49 -8.31 12.55
CA TYR A 218 -5.73 -8.20 11.78
C TYR A 218 -5.65 -8.83 10.38
N SER A 219 -4.59 -9.57 10.07
CA SER A 219 -4.44 -10.25 8.78
C SER A 219 -5.39 -11.44 8.66
N LYS A 220 -5.81 -11.75 7.44
CA LYS A 220 -6.48 -13.02 7.17
C LYS A 220 -5.48 -14.18 7.27
N ARG A 221 -5.88 -15.21 8.00
CA ARG A 221 -5.06 -16.40 8.26
C ARG A 221 -5.54 -17.55 7.41
N LEU A 222 -4.64 -18.09 6.60
CA LEU A 222 -4.88 -19.32 5.86
C LEU A 222 -4.77 -20.53 6.79
N LYS A 223 -5.79 -21.40 6.79
CA LYS A 223 -5.78 -22.63 7.59
C LYS A 223 -4.62 -23.53 7.15
N GLY A 224 -3.81 -23.97 8.10
CA GLY A 224 -2.68 -24.87 7.85
C GLY A 224 -1.41 -24.21 7.28
N VAL A 225 -1.44 -22.92 6.94
CA VAL A 225 -0.28 -22.21 6.38
C VAL A 225 0.43 -21.43 7.48
N LYS A 226 1.73 -21.70 7.67
CA LYS A 226 2.57 -20.96 8.62
C LYS A 226 3.38 -19.88 7.92
N GLN A 227 3.44 -18.70 8.52
CA GLN A 227 4.39 -17.67 8.12
C GLN A 227 5.82 -18.21 8.21
N GLN A 228 6.59 -18.01 7.16
CA GLN A 228 8.01 -18.34 7.14
C GLN A 228 8.84 -17.22 7.80
N ASN A 229 9.94 -17.59 8.46
CA ASN A 229 10.95 -16.62 8.85
C ASN A 229 11.70 -16.10 7.60
N TYR A 230 12.39 -14.97 7.76
CA TYR A 230 13.10 -14.32 6.65
C TYR A 230 14.21 -15.20 6.06
N TRP A 231 14.92 -15.98 6.89
CA TRP A 231 15.97 -16.87 6.42
C TRP A 231 15.43 -17.92 5.45
N LYS A 232 14.35 -18.62 5.82
CA LYS A 232 13.72 -19.65 4.98
C LYS A 232 13.18 -19.05 3.68
N PHE A 233 12.57 -17.87 3.79
CA PHE A 233 12.08 -17.14 2.62
C PHE A 233 13.22 -16.78 1.65
N TYR A 234 14.28 -16.10 2.12
CA TYR A 234 15.38 -15.70 1.26
C TYR A 234 16.22 -16.88 0.74
N ARG A 235 16.32 -17.97 1.50
CA ARG A 235 16.89 -19.22 0.99
C ARG A 235 16.10 -19.75 -0.20
N ARG A 236 14.76 -19.82 -0.10
CA ARG A 236 13.91 -20.24 -1.22
C ARG A 236 14.01 -19.29 -2.41
N VAL A 237 14.06 -17.98 -2.17
CA VAL A 237 14.30 -16.98 -3.23
C VAL A 237 15.61 -17.28 -3.94
N LYS A 238 16.71 -17.52 -3.20
CA LYS A 238 18.02 -17.83 -3.77
C LYS A 238 18.02 -19.13 -4.58
N GLU A 239 17.38 -20.20 -4.07
CA GLU A 239 17.21 -21.46 -4.79
C GLU A 239 16.47 -21.26 -6.13
N LEU A 240 15.45 -20.40 -6.16
CA LEU A 240 14.73 -20.05 -7.38
C LEU A 240 15.56 -19.16 -8.33
N GLU A 241 16.30 -18.19 -7.80
CA GLU A 241 17.23 -17.37 -8.59
C GLU A 241 18.26 -18.26 -9.31
N ASP A 242 18.82 -19.25 -8.60
CA ASP A 242 19.83 -20.17 -9.15
C ASP A 242 19.21 -21.14 -10.17
N LYS A 243 18.00 -21.66 -9.90
CA LYS A 243 17.28 -22.57 -10.79
C LYS A 243 16.89 -21.92 -12.13
N TYR A 244 16.46 -20.66 -12.10
CA TYR A 244 15.95 -19.95 -13.28
C TYR A 244 16.92 -18.91 -13.84
N ASN A 245 18.11 -18.76 -13.24
CA ASN A 245 19.12 -17.76 -13.61
C ASN A 245 18.54 -16.33 -13.74
N ILE A 246 17.74 -15.92 -12.76
CA ILE A 246 17.04 -14.62 -12.73
C ILE A 246 17.25 -13.93 -11.38
N LYS A 247 17.04 -12.61 -11.32
CA LYS A 247 16.99 -11.85 -10.07
C LYS A 247 15.56 -11.61 -9.60
N LEU A 248 15.23 -12.15 -8.43
CA LEU A 248 13.89 -12.11 -7.83
C LEU A 248 13.81 -11.03 -6.75
N LYS A 249 14.03 -9.76 -7.13
CA LYS A 249 14.07 -8.63 -6.19
C LYS A 249 12.76 -7.85 -6.19
N ALA A 250 12.11 -7.76 -5.03
CA ALA A 250 10.90 -6.94 -4.83
C ALA A 250 11.18 -5.43 -4.74
N HIS A 251 12.44 -5.01 -4.63
CA HIS A 251 12.83 -3.62 -4.40
C HIS A 251 13.93 -3.18 -5.36
N SER A 252 13.84 -1.92 -5.85
CA SER A 252 14.86 -1.32 -6.70
C SER A 252 16.14 -1.04 -5.90
N ASN A 253 17.30 -1.26 -6.53
CA ASN A 253 18.60 -0.84 -5.99
C ASN A 253 18.72 0.71 -5.89
N GLU A 254 17.77 1.46 -6.47
CA GLU A 254 17.70 2.92 -6.41
C GLU A 254 17.26 3.46 -5.02
N ILE A 255 16.77 2.58 -4.14
CA ILE A 255 16.33 2.98 -2.78
C ILE A 255 17.57 3.18 -1.91
N LYS A 256 17.75 4.41 -1.43
CA LYS A 256 18.84 4.83 -0.55
C LYS A 256 18.30 5.54 0.69
N ARG A 257 19.08 5.50 1.78
CA ARG A 257 18.78 6.29 2.98
C ARG A 257 18.73 7.78 2.62
N CYS A 258 17.79 8.50 3.22
CA CYS A 258 17.61 9.92 3.06
C CYS A 258 17.04 10.50 4.37
N MET A 259 17.09 11.83 4.52
CA MET A 259 16.54 12.50 5.69
C MET A 259 15.09 12.08 5.95
N ARG A 260 14.78 11.81 7.22
CA ARG A 260 13.46 11.39 7.68
C ARG A 260 12.66 12.61 8.10
N ILE A 261 11.34 12.59 7.88
CA ILE A 261 10.42 13.55 8.50
C ILE A 261 10.54 13.41 10.03
N PRO A 262 10.79 14.50 10.77
CA PRO A 262 10.96 14.44 12.22
C PRO A 262 9.77 13.81 12.94
N GLU A 263 10.05 12.92 13.90
CA GLU A 263 9.01 12.35 14.76
C GLU A 263 8.52 13.40 15.76
N VAL A 264 7.20 13.47 15.93
CA VAL A 264 6.53 14.53 16.71
C VAL A 264 6.20 14.09 18.14
N PHE A 265 6.15 12.77 18.34
CA PHE A 265 5.89 12.13 19.62
C PHE A 265 6.87 10.98 19.84
N LYS A 266 7.10 10.65 21.10
CA LYS A 266 7.79 9.44 21.56
C LYS A 266 6.81 8.51 22.26
N LYS A 267 7.16 7.22 22.33
CA LYS A 267 6.44 6.26 23.17
C LYS A 267 6.35 6.76 24.61
N ASN A 268 5.18 6.59 25.23
CA ASN A 268 4.78 7.08 26.55
C ASN A 268 4.48 8.58 26.67
N ASP A 269 4.66 9.38 25.61
CA ASP A 269 4.21 10.78 25.63
C ASP A 269 2.72 10.86 25.97
N ARG A 270 2.35 11.89 26.73
CA ARG A 270 0.97 12.23 27.05
C ARG A 270 0.64 13.57 26.45
N THR A 271 -0.48 13.66 25.75
CA THR A 271 -0.92 14.91 25.12
C THR A 271 -2.43 15.01 25.07
N HIS A 272 -2.93 16.19 24.76
CA HIS A 272 -4.28 16.35 24.27
C HIS A 272 -4.30 16.20 22.75
N ALA A 273 -5.40 15.66 22.22
CA ALA A 273 -5.67 15.56 20.79
C ALA A 273 -7.14 15.86 20.51
N ILE A 274 -7.45 16.30 19.29
CA ILE A 274 -8.81 16.57 18.84
C ILE A 274 -9.27 15.42 17.97
N VAL A 275 -10.38 14.78 18.33
CA VAL A 275 -10.98 13.69 17.54
C VAL A 275 -11.51 14.26 16.22
N LYS A 276 -11.17 13.63 15.08
CA LYS A 276 -11.58 14.11 13.76
C LYS A 276 -12.49 13.16 13.00
N CYS A 277 -12.27 11.86 13.08
CA CYS A 277 -13.11 10.88 12.43
C CYS A 277 -12.96 9.51 13.10
N LYS A 278 -13.79 8.55 12.67
CA LYS A 278 -13.65 7.15 13.07
C LYS A 278 -12.32 6.59 12.55
N GLY A 279 -11.73 5.72 13.35
CA GLY A 279 -10.52 4.96 13.04
C GLY A 279 -10.81 3.78 12.10
N TRP A 280 -9.74 3.18 11.60
CA TRP A 280 -9.85 2.12 10.60
C TRP A 280 -10.34 0.80 11.22
N LEU A 281 -10.10 0.62 12.53
CA LEU A 281 -10.57 -0.50 13.34
C LEU A 281 -11.84 -0.14 14.13
N PRO A 282 -12.64 -1.14 14.57
CA PRO A 282 -13.72 -0.93 15.54
C PRO A 282 -13.21 -0.31 16.84
N ASN A 283 -14.03 0.54 17.47
CA ASN A 283 -13.69 1.25 18.71
C ASN A 283 -12.35 2.03 18.65
N GLN A 284 -12.00 2.52 17.47
CA GLN A 284 -10.85 3.36 17.23
C GLN A 284 -11.31 4.70 16.66
N MET A 285 -10.62 5.78 17.04
CA MET A 285 -10.79 7.11 16.44
C MET A 285 -9.47 7.58 15.83
N ILE A 286 -9.53 8.43 14.80
CA ILE A 286 -8.39 9.26 14.39
C ILE A 286 -8.50 10.59 15.12
N ALA A 287 -7.48 10.90 15.93
CA ALA A 287 -7.32 12.18 16.58
C ALA A 287 -6.12 12.93 16.02
N VAL A 288 -6.10 14.24 16.18
CA VAL A 288 -5.05 15.12 15.64
C VAL A 288 -4.42 15.91 16.77
N ALA A 289 -3.09 15.90 16.79
CA ALA A 289 -2.27 16.76 17.63
C ALA A 289 -0.96 17.09 16.91
N ARG A 290 -0.45 18.31 17.07
CA ARG A 290 0.83 18.76 16.47
C ARG A 290 0.94 18.43 14.97
N ASN A 291 -0.17 18.62 14.24
CA ASN A 291 -0.28 18.40 12.80
C ASN A 291 0.05 16.95 12.32
N VAL A 292 -0.19 15.94 13.16
CA VAL A 292 -0.18 14.53 12.77
C VAL A 292 -1.46 13.83 13.18
N CYS A 293 -1.83 12.79 12.43
CA CYS A 293 -2.85 11.82 12.81
C CYS A 293 -2.33 10.88 13.90
N ILE A 294 -3.23 10.47 14.79
CA ILE A 294 -2.98 9.50 15.84
C ILE A 294 -4.17 8.54 15.85
N SER A 295 -3.88 7.25 15.68
CA SER A 295 -4.88 6.20 15.82
C SER A 295 -5.08 5.94 17.32
N VAL A 296 -6.25 6.26 17.86
CA VAL A 296 -6.56 6.13 19.29
C VAL A 296 -7.48 4.93 19.49
N ASN A 297 -6.94 3.87 20.09
CA ASN A 297 -7.70 2.66 20.41
C ASN A 297 -8.64 2.89 21.61
N ASN A 298 -9.62 2.00 21.75
CA ASN A 298 -10.57 1.98 22.87
C ASN A 298 -11.27 3.35 23.06
N CYS A 299 -11.54 4.03 21.96
CA CYS A 299 -12.04 5.39 21.95
C CYS A 299 -13.29 5.46 21.08
N ASN A 300 -14.36 6.02 21.66
CA ASN A 300 -15.63 6.31 20.98
C ASN A 300 -16.06 7.77 21.25
N ALA A 301 -15.10 8.65 21.54
CA ALA A 301 -15.37 10.04 21.85
C ALA A 301 -15.98 10.79 20.65
N LYS A 302 -16.76 11.83 20.93
CA LYS A 302 -17.45 12.61 19.88
C LYS A 302 -16.46 13.29 18.94
N ILE A 303 -16.79 13.39 17.66
CA ILE A 303 -16.01 14.16 16.69
C ILE A 303 -15.88 15.62 17.17
N ASN A 304 -14.70 16.20 16.97
CA ASN A 304 -14.25 17.51 17.45
C ASN A 304 -14.10 17.66 18.97
N SER A 305 -14.31 16.60 19.76
CA SER A 305 -13.98 16.63 21.19
C SER A 305 -12.47 16.60 21.43
N LYS A 306 -12.03 17.27 22.49
CA LYS A 306 -10.66 17.21 22.99
C LYS A 306 -10.53 16.05 23.96
N ILE A 307 -9.59 15.15 23.70
CA ILE A 307 -9.31 13.97 24.52
C ILE A 307 -7.88 13.99 25.03
N ARG A 308 -7.61 13.31 26.14
CA ARG A 308 -6.26 13.08 26.66
C ARG A 308 -5.81 11.68 26.26
N ILE A 309 -4.60 11.54 25.74
CA ILE A 309 -4.10 10.28 25.19
C ILE A 309 -2.67 9.98 25.66
N LYS A 310 -2.31 8.69 25.66
CA LYS A 310 -0.95 8.19 25.86
C LYS A 310 -0.47 7.51 24.58
N ILE A 311 0.66 7.94 24.05
CA ILE A 311 1.29 7.30 22.89
C ILE A 311 1.84 5.94 23.28
N LEU A 312 1.40 4.89 22.60
CA LEU A 312 1.81 3.51 22.80
C LEU A 312 2.98 3.13 21.89
N GLU A 313 2.90 3.53 20.63
CA GLU A 313 3.84 3.15 19.59
C GLU A 313 4.08 4.31 18.63
N THR A 314 5.34 4.41 18.22
CA THR A 314 5.82 5.35 17.20
C THR A 314 6.68 4.55 16.23
N ASN A 315 6.28 4.46 14.96
CA ASN A 315 7.06 3.73 13.95
C ASN A 315 6.86 4.35 12.57
N ASN A 316 7.91 4.89 11.96
CA ASN A 316 7.86 5.52 10.63
C ASN A 316 6.79 6.61 10.53
N ASN A 317 6.72 7.48 11.56
CA ASN A 317 5.71 8.53 11.70
C ASN A 317 4.26 8.01 11.72
N LEU A 318 4.04 6.76 12.10
CA LEU A 318 2.73 6.24 12.50
C LEU A 318 2.61 6.32 14.01
N TYR A 319 1.47 6.77 14.50
CA TYR A 319 1.22 6.99 15.92
C TYR A 319 0.00 6.19 16.38
N LEU A 320 0.20 5.32 17.36
CA LEU A 320 -0.85 4.57 18.05
C LEU A 320 -0.93 5.06 19.49
N ALA A 321 -2.14 5.27 20.00
CA ALA A 321 -2.38 5.74 21.35
C ALA A 321 -3.58 5.04 22.00
N ASP A 322 -3.64 5.11 23.33
CA ASP A 322 -4.85 4.82 24.11
C ASP A 322 -5.40 6.10 24.73
N LEU A 323 -6.71 6.12 24.95
CA LEU A 323 -7.39 7.14 25.74
C LEU A 323 -6.91 7.08 27.19
N ILE A 324 -6.62 8.24 27.79
CA ILE A 324 -6.39 8.38 29.24
C ILE A 324 -7.66 8.98 29.82
N THR A 325 -8.26 8.28 30.77
CA THR A 325 -9.35 8.80 31.62
C THR A 325 -8.86 9.88 32.57
#